data_AF-A0A7L8G9R3-F1
#
_entry.id   AF-A0A7L8G9R3-F1
#
_cell.length_a   1.000
_cell.length_b   1.000
_cell.length_c   1.000
_cell.angle_alpha   90.00
_cell.angle_beta   90.00
_cell.angle_gamma   90.00
#
_symmetry.space_group_name_H-M   'P 1'
#
loop_
_entity.id
_entity.type
_entity.pdbx_description
1 polymer ?
#
loop_
_entity_poly.entity_id
_entity_poly.type
_entity_poly.pdbx_seq_one_letter_code
_entity_poly.pdbx_strand_id
1 'polypeptide(L)' 'KCVTALEKTWHPEHFFCAQCGKQFGEEGFHEKDSKPYCKDDYFDLFAPKCGGCNRPIMENYISALDGQWHPECFVCR' A
#
# COMPACT_ATOMS: atom_id res chain seq x y z
N LYS A 1 22.58 -10.69 9.75
CA LYS A 1 21.12 -10.51 10.00
C LYS A 1 20.42 -10.69 8.67
N CYS A 2 19.34 -11.46 8.61
CA CYS A 2 18.56 -11.71 7.40
C CYS A 2 17.08 -11.44 7.70
N VAL A 3 16.32 -11.04 6.69
CA VAL A 3 14.89 -10.77 6.80
C VAL A 3 14.14 -11.89 6.09
N THR A 4 13.24 -12.57 6.79
CA THR A 4 12.38 -13.59 6.17
C THR A 4 11.10 -12.92 5.70
N ALA A 5 10.86 -12.92 4.40
CA ALA A 5 9.79 -12.20 3.71
C ALA A 5 9.44 -12.88 2.39
N LEU A 6 8.17 -12.89 1.98
CA LEU A 6 7.74 -13.51 0.71
C LEU A 6 8.10 -15.01 0.62
N GLU A 7 8.04 -15.73 1.75
CA GLU A 7 8.53 -17.13 1.88
C GLU A 7 10.00 -17.33 1.46
N LYS A 8 10.77 -16.24 1.44
CA LYS A 8 12.18 -16.20 1.05
C LYS A 8 13.01 -15.49 2.10
N THR A 9 14.30 -15.73 2.07
CA THR A 9 15.25 -15.06 2.96
C THR A 9 15.98 -13.99 2.17
N TRP A 10 15.83 -12.74 2.61
CA TRP A 10 16.42 -11.57 1.97
C TRP A 10 17.60 -11.05 2.79
N HIS A 11 18.62 -10.58 2.10
CA HIS A 11 19.63 -9.74 2.72
C HIS A 11 19.04 -8.34 2.97
N PRO A 12 19.31 -7.71 4.12
CA PRO A 12 18.80 -6.38 4.43
C PRO A 12 19.21 -5.31 3.40
N GLU A 13 20.34 -5.50 2.70
CA GLU A 13 20.75 -4.61 1.60
C GLU A 13 19.94 -4.80 0.31
N HIS A 14 19.37 -5.99 0.10
CA HIS A 14 18.59 -6.33 -1.10
C HIS A 14 17.09 -6.29 -0.84
N PHE A 15 16.67 -5.87 0.35
CA PHE A 15 15.28 -5.81 0.76
C PHE A 15 14.80 -4.36 0.77
N PHE A 16 14.40 -3.89 -0.41
CA PHE A 16 13.96 -2.53 -0.66
C PHE A 16 12.71 -2.50 -1.53
N CYS A 17 12.00 -1.37 -1.52
CA CYS A 17 10.81 -1.16 -2.33
C CYS A 17 11.12 -1.30 -3.83
N ALA A 18 10.37 -2.15 -4.53
CA ALA A 18 10.53 -2.34 -5.97
C ALA A 18 10.20 -1.08 -6.80
N GLN A 19 9.49 -0.11 -6.21
CA GLN A 19 9.09 1.13 -6.86
C GLN A 19 10.07 2.29 -6.57
N CYS A 20 10.27 2.65 -5.29
CA CYS A 20 11.13 3.77 -4.92
C CYS A 20 12.56 3.40 -4.49
N GLY A 21 12.86 2.11 -4.32
CA GLY A 21 14.17 1.64 -3.85
C GLY A 21 14.45 1.88 -2.36
N LYS A 22 13.46 2.31 -1.58
CA LYS A 22 13.61 2.58 -0.13
C LYS A 22 13.74 1.28 0.66
N GLN A 23 14.70 1.23 1.57
CA GLN A 23 14.84 0.11 2.51
C GLN A 23 13.66 0.08 3.50
N PHE A 24 13.21 -1.12 3.83
CA PHE A 24 12.15 -1.32 4.80
C PHE A 24 12.70 -1.17 6.21
N GLY A 25 12.11 -0.24 6.97
CA GLY A 25 12.45 -0.01 8.37
C GLY A 25 11.59 -0.86 9.31
N GLU A 26 11.29 -0.28 10.46
CA GLU A 26 10.46 -0.86 11.52
C GLU A 26 9.00 -1.03 11.10
N GLU A 27 8.54 -0.19 10.17
CA GLU A 27 7.18 -0.22 9.59
C GLU A 27 6.93 -1.45 8.72
N GLY A 28 7.99 -2.18 8.33
CA GLY A 28 7.89 -3.36 7.48
C GLY A 28 7.71 -3.04 5.99
N PHE A 29 7.07 -3.97 5.28
CA PHE A 29 6.87 -3.94 3.83
C PHE A 29 5.53 -4.56 3.46
N HIS A 30 5.05 -4.25 2.26
CA HIS A 30 3.86 -4.88 1.69
C HIS A 30 4.22 -5.70 0.46
N GLU A 31 3.71 -6.93 0.38
CA GLU A 31 3.88 -7.80 -0.79
C GLU A 31 2.75 -7.55 -1.80
N LYS A 32 3.12 -7.36 -3.07
CA LYS A 32 2.19 -7.46 -4.21
C LYS A 32 2.86 -8.12 -5.40
N ASP A 33 2.21 -9.11 -6.00
CA ASP A 33 2.72 -9.75 -7.22
C ASP A 33 4.16 -10.28 -7.05
N SER A 34 4.45 -10.89 -5.88
CA SER A 34 5.79 -11.35 -5.48
C SER A 34 6.88 -10.27 -5.46
N LYS A 35 6.51 -8.99 -5.36
CA LYS A 35 7.41 -7.85 -5.22
C LYS A 35 7.15 -7.12 -3.91
N PRO A 36 8.19 -6.70 -3.18
CA PRO A 36 8.02 -5.92 -1.95
C PRO A 36 7.88 -4.42 -2.28
N TYR A 37 6.92 -3.76 -1.65
CA TYR A 37 6.63 -2.33 -1.79
C TYR A 37 6.60 -1.66 -0.42
N CYS A 38 6.93 -0.37 -0.36
CA CYS A 38 6.77 0.41 0.87
C CYS A 38 5.29 0.73 1.07
N LYS A 39 4.92 1.11 2.29
CA LYS A 39 3.56 1.49 2.63
C LYS A 39 3.01 2.51 1.63
N ASP A 40 3.68 3.64 1.46
CA ASP A 40 3.27 4.71 0.55
C ASP A 40 3.11 4.26 -0.90
N ASP A 41 4.09 3.59 -1.50
CA ASP A 41 4.00 3.15 -2.90
C ASP A 41 2.94 2.07 -3.09
N TYR A 42 2.80 1.16 -2.13
CA TYR A 42 1.76 0.13 -2.17
C TYR A 42 0.38 0.79 -2.18
N PHE A 43 0.16 1.80 -1.34
CA PHE A 43 -1.07 2.57 -1.38
C PHE A 43 -1.16 3.44 -2.64
N ASP A 44 -0.13 4.14 -3.09
CA ASP A 44 -0.26 4.99 -4.29
C ASP A 44 -0.58 4.20 -5.56
N LEU A 45 0.02 3.01 -5.72
CA LEU A 45 -0.16 2.15 -6.90
C LEU A 45 -1.41 1.27 -6.83
N PHE A 46 -1.74 0.75 -5.65
CA PHE A 46 -2.82 -0.22 -5.49
C PHE A 46 -4.02 0.30 -4.69
N ALA A 47 -3.92 1.49 -4.08
CA ALA A 47 -5.05 2.05 -3.37
C ALA A 47 -6.17 2.38 -4.35
N PRO A 48 -7.40 2.15 -3.90
CA PRO A 48 -8.55 2.62 -4.63
C PRO A 48 -8.60 4.15 -4.68
N LYS A 49 -9.19 4.67 -5.75
CA LYS A 49 -9.51 6.09 -5.87
C LYS A 49 -10.91 6.32 -5.32
N CYS A 50 -11.05 7.37 -4.52
CA CYS A 50 -12.34 7.78 -4.00
C CYS A 50 -13.26 8.20 -5.14
N GLY A 51 -14.45 7.58 -5.24
CA GLY A 51 -15.46 7.94 -6.23
C GLY A 51 -15.95 9.39 -6.13
N GLY A 52 -15.81 10.03 -4.96
CA GLY A 52 -16.28 11.40 -4.72
C GLY A 52 -15.24 12.47 -5.06
N CYS A 53 -13.97 12.26 -4.72
CA CYS A 53 -12.91 13.26 -4.89
C CYS A 53 -11.81 12.85 -5.88
N ASN A 54 -11.87 11.65 -6.44
CA ASN A 54 -10.87 11.05 -7.35
C ASN A 54 -9.43 10.98 -6.79
N ARG A 55 -9.25 11.17 -5.48
CA ARG A 55 -7.95 11.04 -4.82
C ARG A 55 -7.73 9.60 -4.33
N PRO A 56 -6.48 9.11 -4.32
CA PRO A 56 -6.14 7.79 -3.78
C PRO A 56 -6.45 7.74 -2.28
N ILE A 57 -7.04 6.63 -1.83
CA ILE A 57 -7.40 6.42 -0.43
C ILE A 57 -6.30 5.60 0.25
N MET A 58 -5.41 6.27 0.98
CA MET A 58 -4.25 5.64 1.61
C MET A 58 -4.57 4.93 2.93
N GLU A 59 -5.78 5.11 3.47
CA GLU A 59 -6.15 4.63 4.81
C GLU A 59 -7.59 4.10 4.87
N ASN A 60 -8.31 4.37 5.96
CA ASN A 60 -9.70 3.95 6.14
C ASN A 60 -10.56 4.38 4.94
N TYR A 61 -11.23 3.41 4.31
CA TYR A 61 -12.15 3.64 3.21
C TYR A 61 -13.49 2.96 3.45
N ILE A 62 -14.52 3.50 2.82
CA ILE A 62 -15.86 2.92 2.79
C ILE A 62 -16.07 2.29 1.41
N SER A 63 -16.33 0.99 1.40
CA SER A 63 -16.77 0.26 0.21
C SER A 63 -18.28 0.29 0.11
N ALA A 64 -18.81 1.02 -0.86
CA ALA A 64 -20.25 1.16 -1.09
C ALA A 64 -20.54 1.45 -2.57
N LEU A 65 -21.68 0.94 -3.06
CA LEU A 65 -22.15 1.13 -4.45
C LEU A 65 -21.12 0.66 -5.50
N ASP A 66 -20.45 -0.47 -5.26
CA ASP A 66 -19.37 -1.01 -6.11
C ASP A 66 -18.13 -0.10 -6.23
N GLY A 67 -18.07 0.96 -5.41
CA GLY A 67 -16.98 1.92 -5.35
C GLY A 67 -16.33 1.99 -3.99
N GLN A 68 -15.21 2.71 -3.93
CA GLN A 68 -14.49 3.00 -2.69
C GLN A 68 -14.49 4.51 -2.47
N TRP A 69 -14.68 4.91 -1.22
CA TRP A 69 -14.93 6.30 -0.86
C TRP A 69 -14.16 6.65 0.41
N HIS A 70 -13.68 7.90 0.50
CA HIS A 70 -13.23 8.42 1.79
C HIS A 70 -14.42 8.49 2.76
N PRO A 71 -14.21 8.24 4.06
CA PRO A 71 -15.24 8.36 5.08
C PRO A 71 -15.86 9.77 5.10
N GLU A 72 -15.06 10.79 4.78
CA GLU A 72 -15.51 12.18 4.66
C GLU A 72 -16.29 12.47 3.36
N CYS A 73 -16.08 11.66 2.31
CA CYS A 73 -16.75 11.84 1.02
C CYS A 73 -18.08 11.08 0.92
N PHE A 74 -18.25 10.02 1.72
CA PHE A 74 -19.47 9.22 1.73
C PHE A 74 -20.48 9.76 2.75
N VAL A 75 -21.08 10.92 2.44
CA VAL A 75 -22.08 11.59 3.29
C VAL A 75 -23.41 11.72 2.57
N CYS A 76 -24.52 11.59 3.30
CA CYS A 76 -25.86 11.84 2.78
C CYS A 76 -26.06 13.36 2.59
N ARG A 77 -26.52 13.78 1.41
CA ARG A 77 -26.94 15.17 1.13
C ARG A 77 -28.42 15.19 0.77
#